data_AF-A0A915JGS4-F1
#
_entry.id   AF-A0A915JGS4-F1
#
_cell.length_a   1.000
_cell.length_b   1.000
_cell.length_c   1.000
_cell.angle_alpha   90.00
_cell.angle_beta   90.00
_cell.angle_gamma   90.00
#
_symmetry.space_group_name_H-M   'P 1'
#
loop_
_entity.id
_entity.type
_entity.pdbx_description
1 polymer ?
#
loop_
_entity_poly.entity_id
_entity_poly.type
_entity_poly.pdbx_seq_one_letter_code
_entity_poly.pdbx_strand_id
1 'polypeptide(L)'
;TLKDLIRYLRRDNDRFSVRKLLCESNVIAHDLVPLLYTYPEDSSIFDASIRLLINLTQPLAHLFKNRIDIDPENRELFNKLRCSLALNKQAFVDQKIFDCISSKAGHLLSLDDDNLQEDDKVMLERILTCVRNILSLPKNDEDSLRTEFDANVNDHIVEGVLRSGFGDILIHIANSDDFRYLHLITVEVIALVVKDYKPEELVVDEDEARSLERVKKEEELSNMYSETKMKKTEATKRISRRPTNFAGTYVVSGLKALKDDHNIVLKKALSSPYDLNFQNGKRPLRTRMYRRPKVALPDEQGHISTF
;
A
#
# COMPACT_ATOMS: atom_id res chain seq x y z
N THR A 1 27.24 0.18 20.84
CA THR A 1 26.61 -0.17 19.55
C THR A 1 25.35 0.66 19.29
N LEU A 2 24.18 0.40 19.90
CA LEU A 2 22.96 1.23 19.70
C LEU A 2 23.10 2.66 20.25
N LYS A 3 23.63 2.79 21.47
CA LYS A 3 23.90 4.10 22.09
C LYS A 3 24.89 4.94 21.27
N ASP A 4 25.79 4.30 20.53
CA ASP A 4 26.75 4.98 19.65
C ASP A 4 26.08 5.47 18.37
N LEU A 5 25.14 4.70 17.79
CA LEU A 5 24.31 5.18 16.69
C LEU A 5 23.50 6.43 17.08
N ILE A 6 22.91 6.44 18.29
CA ILE A 6 22.23 7.64 18.81
C ILE A 6 23.19 8.83 18.91
N ARG A 7 24.42 8.59 19.38
CA ARG A 7 25.47 9.63 19.47
C ARG A 7 25.88 10.15 18.09
N TYR A 8 26.02 9.28 17.11
CA TYR A 8 26.34 9.66 15.73
C TYR A 8 25.22 10.47 15.08
N LEU A 9 23.95 10.04 15.24
CA LEU A 9 22.79 10.77 14.73
C LEU A 9 22.63 12.16 15.37
N ARG A 10 23.00 12.32 16.64
CA ARG A 10 23.00 13.64 17.30
C ARG A 10 24.05 14.59 16.73
N ARG A 11 25.13 14.07 16.18
CA ARG A 11 26.26 14.83 15.61
C ARG A 11 26.29 14.74 14.07
N ASP A 12 25.16 14.38 13.45
CA ASP A 12 25.10 14.23 12.01
C ASP A 12 25.37 15.58 11.33
N ASN A 13 25.92 15.52 10.13
CA ASN A 13 26.25 16.73 9.36
C ASN A 13 24.98 17.33 8.73
N ASP A 14 25.11 18.53 8.16
CA ASP A 14 24.01 19.24 7.48
C ASP A 14 23.42 18.44 6.30
N ARG A 15 24.14 17.42 5.80
CA ARG A 15 23.72 16.52 4.73
C ARG A 15 23.10 15.20 5.22
N PHE A 16 22.88 15.05 6.53
CA PHE A 16 22.27 13.87 7.15
C PHE A 16 22.91 12.55 6.73
N SER A 17 24.25 12.53 6.60
CA SER A 17 24.99 11.40 6.05
C SER A 17 24.82 10.11 6.85
N VAL A 18 24.83 10.18 8.18
CA VAL A 18 24.66 9.02 9.05
C VAL A 18 23.24 8.49 8.92
N ARG A 19 22.25 9.38 9.00
CA ARG A 19 20.83 9.02 8.83
C ARG A 19 20.59 8.36 7.47
N LYS A 20 21.11 8.95 6.40
CA LYS A 20 20.97 8.42 5.04
C LYS A 20 21.51 7.00 4.97
N LEU A 21 22.72 6.77 5.47
CA LEU A 21 23.34 5.46 5.47
C LEU A 21 22.51 4.43 6.25
N LEU A 22 22.01 4.78 7.43
CA LEU A 22 21.16 3.90 8.23
C LEU A 22 19.81 3.59 7.58
N CYS A 23 19.22 4.58 6.90
CA CYS A 23 17.98 4.38 6.16
C CYS A 23 18.20 3.50 4.93
N GLU A 24 19.31 3.68 4.20
CA GLU A 24 19.67 2.87 3.03
C GLU A 24 20.03 1.43 3.39
N SER A 25 20.68 1.21 4.54
CA SER A 25 20.98 -0.14 5.03
C SER A 25 19.79 -0.84 5.70
N ASN A 26 18.63 -0.19 5.74
CA ASN A 26 17.36 -0.73 6.28
C ASN A 26 17.50 -1.33 7.69
N VAL A 27 18.24 -0.63 8.57
CA VAL A 27 18.48 -1.05 9.97
C VAL A 27 17.17 -1.18 10.75
N ILE A 28 16.15 -0.41 10.36
CA ILE A 28 14.82 -0.49 10.97
C ILE A 28 14.24 -1.90 10.81
N ALA A 29 14.19 -2.44 9.58
CA ALA A 29 13.61 -3.74 9.31
C ALA A 29 14.46 -4.90 9.81
N HIS A 30 15.79 -4.82 9.62
CA HIS A 30 16.68 -5.95 9.87
C HIS A 30 17.14 -6.07 11.33
N ASP A 31 17.26 -4.96 12.05
CA ASP A 31 17.81 -4.95 13.41
C ASP A 31 16.83 -4.39 14.44
N LEU A 32 16.37 -3.14 14.28
CA LEU A 32 15.62 -2.45 15.35
C LEU A 32 14.27 -3.10 15.65
N VAL A 33 13.50 -3.41 14.61
CA VAL A 33 12.20 -4.09 14.75
C VAL A 33 12.38 -5.48 15.39
N PRO A 34 13.29 -6.35 14.90
CA PRO A 34 13.58 -7.62 15.55
C PRO A 34 14.03 -7.52 17.00
N LEU A 35 14.85 -6.53 17.35
CA LEU A 35 15.32 -6.34 18.71
C LEU A 35 14.18 -6.09 19.70
N LEU A 36 13.11 -5.37 19.28
CA LEU A 36 11.98 -5.05 20.16
C LEU A 36 11.20 -6.28 20.62
N TYR A 37 10.96 -7.24 19.73
CA TYR A 37 10.21 -8.45 20.08
C TYR A 37 11.10 -9.64 20.50
N THR A 38 12.39 -9.61 20.19
CA THR A 38 13.34 -10.67 20.63
C THR A 38 13.82 -10.45 22.06
N TYR A 39 13.98 -9.19 22.48
CA TYR A 39 14.45 -8.82 23.82
C TYR A 39 13.53 -7.79 24.51
N PRO A 40 12.22 -8.08 24.68
CA PRO A 40 11.28 -7.13 25.27
C PRO A 40 11.57 -6.83 26.75
N GLU A 41 12.18 -7.79 27.46
CA GLU A 41 12.50 -7.67 28.89
C GLU A 41 13.70 -6.76 29.19
N ASP A 42 14.61 -6.58 28.22
CA ASP A 42 15.77 -5.70 28.42
C ASP A 42 15.36 -4.24 28.18
N SER A 43 15.03 -3.57 29.30
CA SER A 43 14.64 -2.16 29.30
C SER A 43 15.69 -1.24 28.65
N SER A 44 16.99 -1.56 28.74
CA SER A 44 18.03 -0.72 28.16
C SER A 44 18.08 -0.84 26.64
N ILE A 45 17.89 -2.05 26.11
CA ILE A 45 17.80 -2.29 24.67
C ILE A 45 16.49 -1.69 24.15
N PHE A 46 15.38 -1.90 24.84
CA PHE A 46 14.08 -1.37 24.45
C PHE A 46 14.09 0.17 24.37
N ASP A 47 14.57 0.88 25.40
CA ASP A 47 14.70 2.35 25.37
C ASP A 47 15.60 2.81 24.22
N ALA A 48 16.76 2.17 24.04
CA ALA A 48 17.68 2.54 22.97
C ALA A 48 17.06 2.33 21.57
N SER A 49 16.33 1.23 21.38
CA SER A 49 15.64 0.90 20.12
C SER A 49 14.50 1.88 19.84
N ILE A 50 13.64 2.18 20.81
CA ILE A 50 12.57 3.17 20.67
C ILE A 50 13.15 4.56 20.34
N ARG A 51 14.22 4.99 21.03
CA ARG A 51 14.86 6.27 20.74
C ARG A 51 15.47 6.34 19.34
N LEU A 52 16.08 5.25 18.88
CA LEU A 52 16.60 5.16 17.51
C LEU A 52 15.46 5.19 16.49
N LEU A 53 14.37 4.44 16.72
CA LEU A 53 13.20 4.45 15.88
C LEU A 53 12.62 5.85 15.76
N ILE A 54 12.33 6.53 16.87
CA ILE A 54 11.82 7.91 16.89
C ILE A 54 12.75 8.83 16.10
N ASN A 55 14.07 8.73 16.32
CA ASN A 55 15.03 9.56 15.62
C ASN A 55 15.00 9.29 14.11
N LEU A 56 15.01 8.04 13.68
CA LEU A 56 15.05 7.66 12.26
C LEU A 56 13.73 7.96 11.54
N THR A 57 12.58 7.79 12.20
CA THR A 57 11.23 8.02 11.64
C THR A 57 10.72 9.46 11.82
N GLN A 58 11.55 10.36 12.33
CA GLN A 58 11.19 11.77 12.51
C GLN A 58 10.64 12.39 11.21
N PRO A 59 9.53 13.16 11.27
CA PRO A 59 8.99 13.84 10.10
C PRO A 59 10.03 14.74 9.43
N LEU A 60 10.20 14.57 8.11
CA LEU A 60 11.24 15.29 7.35
C LEU A 60 11.06 16.81 7.38
N ALA A 61 9.82 17.31 7.48
CA ALA A 61 9.55 18.74 7.63
C ALA A 61 10.27 19.33 8.85
N HIS A 62 10.29 18.59 9.97
CA HIS A 62 11.02 18.99 11.17
C HIS A 62 12.54 18.90 10.96
N LEU A 63 13.02 17.85 10.30
CA LEU A 63 14.45 17.65 10.02
C LEU A 63 15.04 18.81 9.18
N PHE A 64 14.31 19.25 8.16
CA PHE A 64 14.72 20.36 7.28
C PHE A 64 14.27 21.74 7.79
N LYS A 65 13.71 21.85 9.01
CA LYS A 65 13.21 23.11 9.60
C LYS A 65 12.28 23.90 8.66
N ASN A 66 11.44 23.19 7.90
CA ASN A 66 10.55 23.75 6.87
C ASN A 66 11.26 24.57 5.76
N ARG A 67 12.55 24.29 5.50
CA ARG A 67 13.36 24.97 4.46
C ARG A 67 13.66 24.05 3.26
N ILE A 68 12.61 23.48 2.66
CA ILE A 68 12.76 22.48 1.59
C ILE A 68 13.08 23.15 0.23
N ASP A 69 12.57 24.37 0.01
CA ASP A 69 12.55 25.00 -1.33
C ASP A 69 13.74 25.93 -1.64
N ILE A 70 14.71 26.04 -0.73
CA ILE A 70 15.78 27.05 -0.86
C ILE A 70 16.89 26.60 -1.82
N ASP A 71 17.17 25.30 -1.90
CA ASP A 71 18.33 24.77 -2.63
C ASP A 71 17.96 23.47 -3.40
N PRO A 72 18.27 23.36 -4.70
CA PRO A 72 18.09 22.12 -5.45
C PRO A 72 18.76 20.90 -4.80
N GLU A 73 19.91 21.05 -4.15
CA GLU A 73 20.59 19.93 -3.47
C GLU A 73 19.78 19.42 -2.27
N ASN A 74 19.21 20.34 -1.47
CA ASN A 74 18.37 20.00 -0.32
C ASN A 74 17.08 19.31 -0.75
N ARG A 75 16.50 19.72 -1.88
CA ARG A 75 15.32 19.07 -2.44
C ARG A 75 15.61 17.63 -2.88
N GLU A 76 16.76 17.39 -3.50
CA GLU A 76 17.17 16.04 -3.87
C GLU A 76 17.41 15.16 -2.63
N LEU A 77 18.07 15.70 -1.61
CA LEU A 77 18.30 15.00 -0.35
C LEU A 77 16.97 14.68 0.37
N PHE A 78 16.04 15.63 0.41
CA PHE A 78 14.71 15.46 0.97
C PHE A 78 13.97 14.31 0.30
N ASN A 79 13.94 14.29 -1.04
CA ASN A 79 13.28 13.23 -1.80
C ASN A 79 13.93 11.86 -1.56
N LYS A 80 15.27 11.78 -1.53
CA LYS A 80 15.98 10.53 -1.23
C LYS A 80 15.60 9.99 0.14
N LEU A 81 15.64 10.82 1.19
CA LEU A 81 15.26 10.42 2.54
C LEU A 81 13.78 10.04 2.63
N ARG A 82 12.89 10.76 1.92
CA ARG A 82 11.46 10.44 1.85
C ARG A 82 11.24 9.06 1.26
N CYS A 83 11.88 8.74 0.14
CA CYS A 83 11.76 7.42 -0.48
C CYS A 83 12.30 6.32 0.44
N SER A 84 13.45 6.53 1.09
CA SER A 84 13.99 5.54 2.05
C SER A 84 13.04 5.32 3.23
N LEU A 85 12.42 6.37 3.77
CA LEU A 85 11.43 6.25 4.84
C LEU A 85 10.16 5.53 4.39
N ALA A 86 9.71 5.78 3.17
CA ALA A 86 8.55 5.10 2.61
C ALA A 86 8.82 3.58 2.44
N LEU A 87 10.03 3.20 2.02
CA LEU A 87 10.46 1.80 1.96
C LEU A 87 10.50 1.16 3.35
N ASN A 88 11.08 1.86 4.33
CA ASN A 88 11.19 1.37 5.70
C ASN A 88 9.81 1.24 6.39
N LYS A 89 8.76 1.90 5.88
CA LYS A 89 7.40 1.77 6.40
C LYS A 89 6.91 0.32 6.38
N GLN A 90 7.34 -0.48 5.41
CA GLN A 90 6.98 -1.90 5.30
C GLN A 90 7.46 -2.74 6.49
N ALA A 91 8.48 -2.29 7.21
CA ALA A 91 8.99 -2.97 8.41
C ALA A 91 7.98 -3.02 9.55
N PHE A 92 7.00 -2.11 9.57
CA PHE A 92 6.02 -1.98 10.65
C PHE A 92 4.71 -2.73 10.38
N VAL A 93 4.64 -3.54 9.33
CA VAL A 93 3.44 -4.34 9.03
C VAL A 93 3.24 -5.48 10.02
N ASP A 94 4.31 -5.97 10.67
CA ASP A 94 4.20 -7.05 11.64
C ASP A 94 3.58 -6.55 12.96
N GLN A 95 2.44 -7.16 13.33
CA GLN A 95 1.69 -6.84 14.55
C GLN A 95 2.55 -6.99 15.82
N LYS A 96 3.52 -7.91 15.84
CA LYS A 96 4.33 -8.21 17.04
C LYS A 96 5.00 -6.99 17.64
N ILE A 97 5.38 -6.02 16.80
CA ILE A 97 6.00 -4.77 17.25
C ILE A 97 5.03 -4.00 18.13
N PHE A 98 3.78 -3.89 17.68
CA PHE A 98 2.74 -3.18 18.41
C PHE A 98 2.29 -3.92 19.65
N ASP A 99 2.32 -5.26 19.66
CA ASP A 99 2.06 -6.06 20.87
C ASP A 99 3.13 -5.79 21.95
N CYS A 100 4.41 -5.70 21.57
CA CYS A 100 5.49 -5.35 22.50
C CYS A 100 5.36 -3.91 23.01
N ILE A 101 5.04 -2.97 22.12
CA ILE A 101 4.87 -1.56 22.48
C ILE A 101 3.64 -1.36 23.39
N SER A 102 2.51 -2.01 23.08
CA SER A 102 1.28 -1.91 23.87
C SER A 102 1.44 -2.58 25.23
N SER A 103 2.08 -3.75 25.30
CA SER A 103 2.39 -4.43 26.56
C SER A 103 3.23 -3.54 27.48
N LYS A 104 4.29 -2.89 26.94
CA LYS A 104 5.13 -2.00 27.74
C LYS A 104 4.37 -0.75 28.20
N ALA A 105 3.60 -0.11 27.32
CA ALA A 105 2.80 1.06 27.66
C ALA A 105 1.71 0.73 28.70
N GLY A 106 1.01 -0.39 28.53
CA GLY A 106 0.00 -0.87 29.48
C GLY A 106 0.59 -1.14 30.86
N HIS A 107 1.78 -1.76 30.94
CA HIS A 107 2.48 -1.94 32.21
C HIS A 107 2.79 -0.58 32.87
N LEU A 108 3.30 0.40 32.12
CA LEU A 108 3.63 1.72 32.68
C LEU A 108 2.39 2.48 33.17
N LEU A 109 1.26 2.34 32.49
CA LEU A 109 -0.02 2.96 32.90
C LEU A 109 -0.68 2.25 34.09
N SER A 110 -0.35 0.98 34.32
CA SER A 110 -0.86 0.22 35.46
C SER A 110 -0.12 0.50 36.79
N LEU A 111 0.99 1.23 36.74
CA LEU A 111 1.73 1.62 37.94
C LEU A 111 0.96 2.71 38.70
N ASP A 112 0.90 2.58 40.02
CA ASP A 112 0.36 3.64 40.89
C ASP A 112 1.19 4.92 40.77
N ASP A 113 0.55 6.08 40.99
CA ASP A 113 1.18 7.41 40.88
C ASP A 113 2.47 7.56 41.70
N ASP A 114 2.51 6.95 42.90
CA ASP A 114 3.69 6.99 43.79
C ASP A 114 4.87 6.17 43.25
N ASN A 115 4.60 5.18 42.39
CA ASN A 115 5.61 4.33 41.76
C ASN A 115 6.04 4.83 40.39
N LEU A 116 5.28 5.75 39.77
CA LEU A 116 5.54 6.25 38.42
C LEU A 116 6.67 7.30 38.43
N GLN A 117 7.86 6.89 37.98
CA GLN A 117 9.02 7.78 37.94
C GLN A 117 8.96 8.75 36.74
N GLU A 118 9.74 9.83 36.80
CA GLU A 118 9.87 10.76 35.65
C GLU A 118 10.37 10.05 34.38
N ASP A 119 11.29 9.11 34.53
CA ASP A 119 11.82 8.31 33.42
C ASP A 119 10.72 7.46 32.75
N ASP A 120 9.75 6.96 33.53
CA ASP A 120 8.61 6.19 33.02
C ASP A 120 7.64 7.08 32.24
N LYS A 121 7.40 8.30 32.73
CA LYS A 121 6.58 9.30 32.03
C LYS A 121 7.20 9.67 30.68
N VAL A 122 8.52 9.88 30.65
CA VAL A 122 9.28 10.13 29.43
C VAL A 122 9.25 8.91 28.49
N MET A 123 9.25 7.70 29.04
CA MET A 123 9.14 6.48 28.24
C MET A 123 7.77 6.35 27.58
N LEU A 124 6.67 6.66 28.29
CA LEU A 124 5.32 6.73 27.71
C LEU A 124 5.25 7.76 26.57
N GLU A 125 5.79 8.96 26.78
CA GLU A 125 5.85 10.00 25.74
C GLU A 125 6.61 9.52 24.50
N ARG A 126 7.74 8.84 24.70
CA ARG A 126 8.54 8.24 23.62
C ARG A 126 7.75 7.18 22.86
N ILE A 127 7.05 6.30 23.56
CA ILE A 127 6.21 5.27 22.95
C ILE A 127 5.14 5.90 22.05
N LEU A 128 4.36 6.85 22.58
CA LEU A 128 3.33 7.54 21.78
C LEU A 128 3.94 8.28 20.58
N THR A 129 5.08 8.96 20.79
CA THR A 129 5.80 9.65 19.71
C THR A 129 6.29 8.68 18.64
N CYS A 130 6.73 7.48 19.02
CA CYS A 130 7.17 6.44 18.11
C CYS A 130 6.01 5.97 17.22
N VAL A 131 4.86 5.63 17.82
CA VAL A 131 3.65 5.22 17.09
C VAL A 131 3.16 6.34 16.17
N ARG A 132 3.12 7.59 16.67
CA ARG A 132 2.80 8.78 15.88
C ARG A 132 3.72 8.91 14.65
N ASN A 133 5.03 8.78 14.85
CA ASN A 133 5.98 8.88 13.74
C ASN A 133 5.77 7.77 12.70
N ILE A 134 5.58 6.51 13.13
CA ILE A 134 5.33 5.36 12.25
C ILE A 134 4.09 5.58 11.38
N LEU A 135 2.97 6.01 11.98
CA LEU A 135 1.74 6.32 11.23
C LEU A 135 1.92 7.50 10.28
N SER A 136 2.77 8.47 10.64
CA SER A 136 3.04 9.65 9.82
C SER A 136 3.97 9.40 8.62
N LEU A 137 4.58 8.21 8.52
CA LEU A 137 5.54 7.88 7.46
C LEU A 137 4.91 8.03 6.07
N PRO A 138 5.69 8.52 5.08
CA PRO A 138 5.21 8.72 3.72
C PRO A 138 4.76 7.38 3.10
N LYS A 139 3.72 7.45 2.26
CA LYS A 139 3.29 6.32 1.43
C LYS A 139 4.29 6.10 0.29
N ASN A 140 4.46 4.85 -0.15
CA ASN A 140 5.27 4.56 -1.33
C ASN A 140 4.52 4.98 -2.60
N ASP A 141 5.22 5.41 -3.64
CA ASP A 141 4.60 5.76 -4.92
C ASP A 141 3.97 4.52 -5.60
N GLU A 142 4.47 3.31 -5.30
CA GLU A 142 3.86 2.04 -5.69
C GLU A 142 2.49 1.83 -5.03
N ASP A 143 2.25 2.36 -3.83
CA ASP A 143 0.94 2.27 -3.16
C ASP A 143 -0.11 3.13 -3.88
N SER A 144 0.29 4.18 -4.62
CA SER A 144 -0.62 4.97 -5.47
C SER A 144 -1.04 4.28 -6.77
N LEU A 145 -0.34 3.21 -7.17
CA LEU A 145 -0.68 2.42 -8.36
C LEU A 145 -1.60 1.23 -8.03
N ARG A 146 -1.88 1.01 -6.74
CA ARG A 146 -2.73 -0.09 -6.28
C ARG A 146 -4.20 0.22 -6.49
N THR A 147 -4.97 -0.83 -6.74
CA THR A 147 -6.43 -0.73 -6.85
C THR A 147 -7.00 -0.46 -5.47
N GLU A 148 -8.14 0.22 -5.37
CA GLU A 148 -8.85 0.59 -4.12
C GLU A 148 -9.14 -0.59 -3.16
N PHE A 149 -8.85 -1.83 -3.56
CA PHE A 149 -9.14 -3.07 -2.84
C PHE A 149 -7.90 -3.77 -2.23
N ASP A 150 -6.69 -3.33 -2.56
CA ASP A 150 -5.49 -3.85 -1.89
C ASP A 150 -5.28 -3.09 -0.59
N ALA A 151 -5.24 -3.79 0.55
CA ALA A 151 -4.94 -3.19 1.84
C ALA A 151 -3.59 -2.45 1.76
N ASN A 152 -3.62 -1.16 2.09
CA ASN A 152 -2.41 -0.34 2.08
C ASN A 152 -1.49 -0.81 3.20
N VAL A 153 -0.17 -0.60 3.03
CA VAL A 153 0.79 -0.72 4.14
C VAL A 153 0.33 0.09 5.36
N ASN A 154 -0.28 1.27 5.12
CA ASN A 154 -0.85 2.07 6.20
C ASN A 154 -2.01 1.37 6.92
N ASP A 155 -2.89 0.69 6.20
CA ASP A 155 -4.06 0.01 6.76
C ASP A 155 -3.63 -1.17 7.62
N HIS A 156 -2.64 -1.94 7.17
CA HIS A 156 -2.05 -3.02 7.98
C HIS A 156 -1.37 -2.51 9.25
N ILE A 157 -0.72 -1.34 9.19
CA ILE A 157 -0.15 -0.72 10.39
C ILE A 157 -1.26 -0.30 11.35
N VAL A 158 -2.32 0.35 10.85
CA VAL A 158 -3.48 0.76 11.65
C VAL A 158 -4.15 -0.47 12.28
N GLU A 159 -4.37 -1.52 11.50
CA GLU A 159 -4.88 -2.81 11.95
C GLU A 159 -4.00 -3.41 13.05
N GLY A 160 -2.67 -3.38 12.89
CA GLY A 160 -1.71 -3.85 13.88
C GLY A 160 -1.77 -3.06 15.19
N VAL A 161 -1.89 -1.73 15.12
CA VAL A 161 -2.04 -0.84 16.29
C VAL A 161 -3.34 -1.13 17.04
N LEU A 162 -4.46 -1.29 16.33
CA LEU A 162 -5.76 -1.55 16.96
C LEU A 162 -5.82 -2.95 17.56
N ARG A 163 -5.33 -3.97 16.85
CA ARG A 163 -5.32 -5.37 17.32
C ARG A 163 -4.41 -5.62 18.51
N SER A 164 -3.35 -4.83 18.68
CA SER A 164 -2.46 -4.97 19.83
C SER A 164 -3.05 -4.42 21.14
N GLY A 165 -4.26 -3.88 21.11
CA GLY A 165 -4.89 -3.21 22.26
C GLY A 165 -4.37 -1.78 22.51
N PHE A 166 -3.56 -1.22 21.59
CA PHE A 166 -3.07 0.14 21.73
C PHE A 166 -4.20 1.18 21.63
N GLY A 167 -5.31 0.84 20.95
CA GLY A 167 -6.52 1.68 20.92
C GLY A 167 -7.10 1.93 22.32
N ASP A 168 -7.20 0.88 23.14
CA ASP A 168 -7.71 0.98 24.51
C ASP A 168 -6.79 1.85 25.39
N ILE A 169 -5.48 1.76 25.16
CA ILE A 169 -4.47 2.62 25.81
C ILE A 169 -4.71 4.10 25.47
N LEU A 170 -4.95 4.42 24.20
CA LEU A 170 -5.23 5.81 23.79
C LEU A 170 -6.53 6.34 24.42
N ILE A 171 -7.57 5.51 24.49
CA ILE A 171 -8.85 5.86 25.12
C ILE A 171 -8.64 6.10 26.64
N HIS A 172 -7.86 5.23 27.29
CA HIS A 172 -7.55 5.38 28.71
C HIS A 172 -6.80 6.69 29.00
N ILE A 173 -5.77 7.00 28.22
CA ILE A 173 -5.01 8.27 28.33
C ILE A 173 -5.91 9.48 28.08
N ALA A 174 -6.79 9.41 27.08
CA ALA A 174 -7.70 10.51 26.74
C ALA A 174 -8.75 10.79 27.82
N ASN A 175 -9.17 9.75 28.56
CA ASN A 175 -10.19 9.87 29.61
C ASN A 175 -9.62 10.24 30.99
N SER A 176 -8.32 10.06 31.22
CA SER A 176 -7.67 10.40 32.49
C SER A 176 -7.09 11.82 32.45
N ASP A 177 -7.31 12.58 33.52
CA ASP A 177 -6.72 13.91 33.73
C ASP A 177 -5.23 13.84 34.11
N ASP A 178 -4.77 12.72 34.66
CA ASP A 178 -3.38 12.55 35.14
C ASP A 178 -2.38 12.51 33.98
N PHE A 179 -2.83 12.05 32.81
CA PHE A 179 -2.03 11.95 31.58
C PHE A 179 -2.21 13.15 30.64
N ARG A 180 -2.61 14.32 31.16
CA ARG A 180 -2.85 15.53 30.36
C ARG A 180 -1.67 15.96 29.48
N TYR A 181 -0.45 15.69 29.92
CA TYR A 181 0.77 15.97 29.14
C TYR A 181 0.88 15.12 27.86
N LEU A 182 0.16 14.00 27.78
CA LEU A 182 0.11 13.10 26.62
C LEU A 182 -1.08 13.35 25.69
N HIS A 183 -2.07 14.15 26.10
CA HIS A 183 -3.31 14.35 25.34
C HIS A 183 -3.07 14.86 23.91
N LEU A 184 -2.12 15.80 23.72
CA LEU A 184 -1.82 16.32 22.39
C LEU A 184 -1.30 15.24 21.44
N ILE A 185 -0.34 14.43 21.90
CA ILE A 185 0.21 13.33 21.10
C ILE A 185 -0.86 12.27 20.86
N THR A 186 -1.72 12.01 21.85
CA THR A 186 -2.83 11.06 21.74
C THR A 186 -3.80 11.48 20.62
N VAL A 187 -4.18 12.76 20.58
CA VAL A 187 -5.01 13.31 19.50
C VAL A 187 -4.32 13.22 18.14
N GLU A 188 -3.00 13.49 18.06
CA GLU A 188 -2.26 13.31 16.80
C GLU A 188 -2.28 11.86 16.32
N VAL A 189 -2.10 10.89 17.22
CA VAL A 189 -2.16 9.46 16.89
C VAL A 189 -3.56 9.09 16.39
N ILE A 190 -4.61 9.48 17.11
CA ILE A 190 -6.01 9.22 16.70
C ILE A 190 -6.29 9.85 15.33
N ALA A 191 -5.88 11.11 15.12
CA ALA A 191 -6.03 11.80 13.85
C ALA A 191 -5.30 11.08 12.70
N LEU A 192 -4.12 10.50 12.95
CA LEU A 192 -3.38 9.73 11.96
C LEU A 192 -4.01 8.36 11.66
N VAL A 193 -4.62 7.71 12.65
CA VAL A 193 -5.37 6.46 12.48
C VAL A 193 -6.55 6.67 11.54
N VAL A 194 -7.31 7.76 11.72
CA VAL A 194 -8.51 8.04 10.91
C VAL A 194 -8.22 8.85 9.64
N LYS A 195 -6.98 9.34 9.44
CA LYS A 195 -6.62 10.30 8.39
C LYS A 195 -7.06 9.91 6.98
N ASP A 196 -6.95 8.61 6.66
CA ASP A 196 -7.21 8.09 5.33
C ASP A 196 -8.67 7.61 5.14
N TYR A 197 -9.48 7.63 6.20
CA TYR A 197 -10.86 7.13 6.19
C TYR A 197 -11.86 8.26 6.10
N LYS A 198 -12.92 8.07 5.31
CA LYS A 198 -14.05 9.00 5.31
C LYS A 198 -14.97 8.69 6.50
N PRO A 199 -15.54 9.72 7.16
CA PRO A 199 -16.42 9.50 8.30
C PRO A 199 -17.65 8.67 7.91
N GLU A 200 -18.16 8.81 6.68
CA GLU A 200 -19.31 8.03 6.21
C GLU A 200 -19.01 6.53 6.07
N GLU A 201 -17.76 6.17 5.82
CA GLU A 201 -17.31 4.78 5.67
C GLU A 201 -17.17 4.07 7.03
N LEU A 202 -16.96 4.83 8.12
CA LEU A 202 -16.75 4.31 9.48
C LEU A 202 -18.04 4.08 10.28
N VAL A 203 -19.16 4.69 9.88
CA VAL A 203 -20.43 4.71 10.65
C VAL A 203 -21.28 3.46 10.41
N VAL A 204 -20.98 2.65 9.41
CA VAL A 204 -21.79 1.49 9.04
C VAL A 204 -21.38 0.27 9.88
N ASP A 205 -22.36 -0.40 10.50
CA ASP A 205 -22.16 -1.67 11.21
C ASP A 205 -21.39 -2.66 10.31
N GLU A 206 -20.32 -3.29 10.81
CA GLU A 206 -19.40 -4.09 9.98
C GLU A 206 -20.11 -5.15 9.11
N ASP A 207 -21.20 -5.72 9.62
CA ASP A 207 -21.97 -6.76 8.94
C ASP A 207 -22.94 -6.19 7.88
N GLU A 208 -23.55 -5.04 8.15
CA GLU A 208 -24.38 -4.32 7.17
C GLU A 208 -23.50 -3.69 6.08
N ALA A 209 -22.33 -3.16 6.45
CA ALA A 209 -21.33 -2.64 5.54
C ALA A 209 -20.84 -3.72 4.59
N ARG A 210 -20.41 -4.88 5.11
CA ARG A 210 -19.95 -6.01 4.27
C ARG A 210 -21.02 -6.51 3.32
N SER A 211 -22.28 -6.59 3.76
CA SER A 211 -23.37 -7.10 2.92
C SER A 211 -23.73 -6.10 1.82
N LEU A 212 -23.89 -4.82 2.15
CA LEU A 212 -24.15 -3.76 1.17
C LEU A 212 -22.98 -3.58 0.20
N GLU A 213 -21.75 -3.69 0.69
CA GLU A 213 -20.54 -3.57 -0.13
C GLU A 213 -20.37 -4.78 -1.07
N ARG A 214 -20.70 -6.00 -0.62
CA ARG A 214 -20.74 -7.19 -1.51
C ARG A 214 -21.73 -7.01 -2.65
N VAL A 215 -22.93 -6.49 -2.36
CA VAL A 215 -23.95 -6.24 -3.39
C VAL A 215 -23.48 -5.18 -4.38
N LYS A 216 -22.96 -4.05 -3.91
CA LYS A 216 -22.38 -3.01 -4.79
C LYS A 216 -21.22 -3.55 -5.64
N LYS A 217 -20.34 -4.36 -5.06
CA LYS A 217 -19.23 -5.01 -5.78
C LYS A 217 -19.74 -5.93 -6.89
N GLU A 218 -20.78 -6.71 -6.61
CA GLU A 218 -21.38 -7.59 -7.62
C GLU A 218 -22.03 -6.79 -8.76
N GLU A 219 -22.71 -5.69 -8.43
CA GLU A 219 -23.27 -4.76 -9.41
C GLU A 219 -22.20 -4.10 -10.27
N GLU A 220 -21.14 -3.56 -9.68
CA GLU A 220 -20.02 -2.94 -10.40
C GLU A 220 -19.28 -3.94 -11.30
N LEU A 221 -19.01 -5.15 -10.79
CA LEU A 221 -18.42 -6.22 -11.59
C LEU A 221 -19.33 -6.62 -12.76
N SER A 222 -20.65 -6.68 -12.54
CA SER A 222 -21.61 -6.97 -13.61
C SER A 222 -21.62 -5.88 -14.69
N ASN A 223 -21.52 -4.61 -14.28
CA ASN A 223 -21.45 -3.46 -15.19
C ASN A 223 -20.17 -3.49 -16.00
N MET A 224 -19.00 -3.66 -15.36
CA MET A 224 -17.70 -3.79 -16.04
C MET A 224 -17.65 -5.01 -16.97
N TYR A 225 -18.23 -6.14 -16.55
CA TYR A 225 -18.36 -7.30 -17.41
C TYR A 225 -19.24 -7.01 -18.64
N SER A 226 -20.36 -6.31 -18.46
CA SER A 226 -21.24 -5.93 -19.56
C SER A 226 -20.53 -4.99 -20.54
N GLU A 227 -19.79 -3.99 -20.06
CA GLU A 227 -19.04 -3.05 -20.89
C GLU A 227 -17.92 -3.74 -21.67
N THR A 228 -17.14 -4.58 -21.00
CA THR A 228 -16.07 -5.33 -21.65
C THR A 228 -16.63 -6.33 -22.68
N LYS A 229 -17.79 -6.94 -22.40
CA LYS A 229 -18.52 -7.77 -23.36
C LYS A 229 -18.98 -6.95 -24.55
N MET A 230 -19.56 -5.76 -24.35
CA MET A 230 -19.98 -4.86 -25.42
C MET A 230 -18.78 -4.44 -26.29
N LYS A 231 -17.69 -3.93 -25.69
CA LYS A 231 -16.45 -3.57 -26.39
C LYS A 231 -15.87 -4.75 -27.19
N LYS A 232 -15.87 -5.96 -26.63
CA LYS A 232 -15.46 -7.19 -27.36
C LYS A 232 -16.41 -7.51 -28.51
N THR A 233 -17.72 -7.37 -28.34
CA THR A 233 -18.69 -7.60 -29.43
C THR A 233 -18.53 -6.56 -30.54
N GLU A 234 -18.28 -5.30 -30.21
CA GLU A 234 -18.01 -4.25 -31.19
C GLU A 234 -16.69 -4.48 -31.93
N ALA A 235 -15.63 -4.85 -31.21
CA ALA A 235 -14.35 -5.20 -31.81
C ALA A 235 -14.50 -6.40 -32.76
N THR A 236 -15.25 -7.44 -32.36
CA THR A 236 -15.51 -8.61 -33.21
C THR A 236 -16.43 -8.30 -34.38
N LYS A 237 -17.36 -7.33 -34.27
CA LYS A 237 -18.14 -6.82 -35.42
C LYS A 237 -17.25 -6.11 -36.44
N ARG A 238 -16.21 -5.39 -36.00
CA ARG A 238 -15.22 -4.71 -36.86
C ARG A 238 -14.21 -5.68 -37.48
N ILE A 239 -14.04 -6.87 -36.90
CA ILE A 239 -13.13 -7.90 -37.41
C ILE A 239 -13.88 -8.74 -38.46
N SER A 240 -13.23 -8.97 -39.61
CA SER A 240 -13.74 -9.86 -40.64
C SER A 240 -13.96 -11.28 -40.08
N ARG A 241 -15.15 -11.85 -40.33
CA ARG A 241 -15.44 -13.27 -40.03
C ARG A 241 -14.64 -14.25 -40.90
N ARG A 242 -13.96 -13.74 -41.92
CA ARG A 242 -13.16 -14.55 -42.85
C ARG A 242 -11.71 -14.64 -42.35
N PRO A 243 -11.01 -15.76 -42.60
CA PRO A 243 -9.61 -15.87 -42.25
C PRO A 243 -8.81 -14.73 -42.90
N THR A 244 -7.73 -14.30 -42.24
CA THR A 244 -6.87 -13.19 -42.67
C THR A 244 -6.34 -13.32 -44.11
N ASN A 245 -6.33 -14.55 -44.64
CA ASN A 245 -5.86 -14.91 -45.97
C ASN A 245 -6.96 -14.85 -47.04
N PHE A 246 -8.21 -14.54 -46.69
CA PHE A 246 -9.30 -14.33 -47.65
C PHE A 246 -9.27 -12.90 -48.16
N ALA A 247 -8.57 -12.68 -49.28
CA ALA A 247 -8.51 -11.39 -49.96
C ALA A 247 -9.78 -11.18 -50.81
N GLY A 248 -10.65 -10.26 -50.40
CA GLY A 248 -11.73 -9.75 -51.25
C GLY A 248 -11.23 -8.59 -52.11
N THR A 249 -11.69 -8.52 -53.37
CA THR A 249 -11.52 -7.33 -54.21
C THR A 249 -12.85 -6.58 -54.25
N TYR A 250 -12.81 -5.26 -54.03
CA TYR A 250 -14.01 -4.42 -54.08
C TYR A 250 -13.88 -3.37 -55.18
N VAL A 251 -14.96 -3.14 -55.93
CA VAL A 251 -15.08 -2.04 -56.89
C VAL A 251 -16.08 -1.06 -56.32
N VAL A 252 -15.65 0.17 -56.06
CA VAL A 252 -16.54 1.23 -55.55
C VAL A 252 -17.04 2.04 -56.75
N SER A 253 -18.30 1.88 -57.11
CA SER A 253 -18.95 2.65 -58.16
C SER A 253 -19.34 4.04 -57.65
N GLY A 254 -19.08 5.10 -58.43
CA GLY A 254 -19.44 6.49 -58.10
C GLY A 254 -18.26 7.39 -57.69
N LEU A 255 -17.07 6.80 -57.48
CA LEU A 255 -15.82 7.54 -57.39
C LEU A 255 -14.98 7.21 -58.64
N LYS A 256 -14.64 8.23 -59.41
CA LYS A 256 -13.74 8.11 -60.56
C LYS A 256 -12.30 8.03 -60.05
N ALA A 257 -11.51 7.12 -60.61
CA ALA A 257 -10.08 7.07 -60.40
C ALA A 257 -9.41 8.31 -61.02
N LEU A 258 -8.10 8.51 -60.79
CA LEU A 258 -7.32 9.61 -61.38
C LEU A 258 -7.40 9.69 -62.92
N LYS A 259 -7.90 8.65 -63.59
CA LYS A 259 -8.32 8.66 -64.98
C LYS A 259 -9.84 8.61 -65.04
N ASP A 260 -10.44 9.59 -65.72
CA ASP A 260 -11.88 9.91 -65.70
C ASP A 260 -12.85 8.80 -66.15
N ASP A 261 -12.33 7.70 -66.71
CA ASP A 261 -13.11 6.63 -67.33
C ASP A 261 -13.17 5.32 -66.54
N HIS A 262 -12.55 5.26 -65.35
CA HIS A 262 -12.51 4.01 -64.55
C HIS A 262 -12.95 4.23 -63.11
N ASN A 263 -13.75 3.29 -62.59
CA ASN A 263 -14.11 3.23 -61.17
C ASN A 263 -12.88 2.83 -60.33
N ILE A 264 -12.81 3.31 -59.08
CA ILE A 264 -11.73 2.93 -58.16
C ILE A 264 -11.85 1.44 -57.78
N VAL A 265 -10.82 0.67 -58.09
CA VAL A 265 -10.69 -0.75 -57.70
C VAL A 265 -9.74 -0.86 -56.51
N LEU A 266 -10.26 -1.26 -55.35
CA LEU A 266 -9.48 -1.49 -54.14
C LEU A 266 -9.08 -2.97 -54.05
N LYS A 267 -7.82 -3.27 -54.40
CA LYS A 267 -7.17 -4.54 -54.07
C LYS A 267 -6.33 -4.34 -52.81
N LYS A 268 -6.38 -5.27 -51.85
CA LYS A 268 -5.33 -5.36 -50.83
C LYS A 268 -4.04 -5.73 -51.56
N ALA A 269 -3.20 -4.75 -51.85
CA ALA A 269 -1.96 -4.97 -52.59
C ALA A 269 -1.01 -5.82 -51.74
N LEU A 270 -0.55 -6.94 -52.30
CA LEU A 270 0.66 -7.59 -51.82
C LEU A 270 1.82 -6.83 -52.46
N SER A 271 2.67 -6.20 -51.65
CA SER A 271 3.78 -5.40 -52.17
C SER A 271 4.88 -6.25 -52.83
N SER A 272 4.97 -7.53 -52.49
CA SER A 272 5.92 -8.47 -53.10
C SER A 272 5.30 -9.88 -53.25
N PRO A 273 5.65 -10.65 -54.31
CA PRO A 273 5.27 -12.06 -54.41
C PRO A 273 5.87 -12.92 -53.29
N TYR A 274 6.90 -12.45 -52.59
CA TYR A 274 7.47 -13.10 -51.40
C TYR A 274 6.73 -12.74 -50.10
N ASP A 275 5.81 -11.77 -50.14
CA ASP A 275 4.94 -11.44 -48.99
C ASP A 275 3.73 -12.39 -48.86
N LEU A 276 3.64 -13.40 -49.74
CA LEU A 276 2.69 -14.53 -49.67
C LEU A 276 3.09 -15.52 -48.56
N ASN A 277 3.12 -15.04 -47.32
CA ASN A 277 3.34 -15.89 -46.15
C ASN A 277 2.02 -16.33 -45.54
N PHE A 278 1.58 -17.54 -45.90
CA PHE A 278 0.35 -18.17 -45.37
C PHE A 278 0.40 -18.53 -43.88
N GLN A 279 1.54 -18.31 -43.22
CA GLN A 279 1.76 -18.57 -41.80
C GLN A 279 1.69 -17.30 -40.93
N ASN A 280 1.75 -16.11 -41.51
CA ASN A 280 1.69 -14.86 -40.75
C ASN A 280 0.28 -14.67 -40.17
N GLY A 281 0.18 -14.72 -38.84
CA GLY A 281 -1.09 -14.64 -38.10
C GLY A 281 -1.61 -15.97 -37.56
N LYS A 282 -0.95 -17.10 -37.85
CA LYS A 282 -1.18 -18.33 -37.07
C LYS A 282 -0.60 -18.06 -35.68
N ARG A 283 -1.47 -17.85 -34.69
CA ARG A 283 -1.02 -17.87 -33.28
C ARG A 283 -0.31 -19.19 -33.06
N PRO A 284 0.88 -19.22 -32.40
CA PRO A 284 1.47 -20.49 -32.02
C PRO A 284 0.42 -21.31 -31.28
N LEU A 285 0.35 -22.62 -31.58
CA LEU A 285 -0.53 -23.54 -30.84
C LEU A 285 -0.33 -23.26 -29.36
N ARG A 286 -1.41 -22.85 -28.69
CA ARG A 286 -1.39 -22.51 -27.27
C ARG A 286 -0.89 -23.75 -26.54
N THR A 287 0.38 -23.76 -26.14
CA THR A 287 0.92 -24.81 -25.29
C THR A 287 0.01 -24.87 -24.07
N ARG A 288 -0.48 -26.07 -23.76
CA ARG A 288 -1.31 -26.29 -22.57
C ARG A 288 -0.45 -25.87 -21.37
N MET A 289 -0.65 -24.66 -20.86
CA MET A 289 -0.22 -24.34 -19.52
C MET A 289 -0.88 -25.37 -18.61
N TYR A 290 -0.09 -26.02 -17.77
CA TYR A 290 -0.56 -26.97 -16.77
C TYR A 290 -1.80 -26.37 -16.10
N ARG A 291 -2.97 -26.94 -16.39
CA ARG A 291 -4.18 -26.60 -15.65
C ARG A 291 -3.89 -27.08 -14.23
N ARG A 292 -3.74 -26.16 -13.29
CA ARG A 292 -3.89 -26.52 -11.89
C ARG A 292 -5.24 -27.25 -11.77
N PRO A 293 -5.30 -28.44 -11.17
CA PRO A 293 -6.54 -29.17 -11.04
C PRO A 293 -7.55 -28.25 -10.36
N LYS A 294 -8.75 -28.16 -10.95
CA LYS A 294 -9.87 -27.49 -10.29
C LYS A 294 -10.09 -28.24 -8.98
N VAL A 295 -9.88 -27.57 -7.85
CA VAL A 295 -10.40 -28.04 -6.57
C VAL A 295 -11.91 -28.05 -6.76
N ALA A 296 -12.51 -29.24 -6.70
CA ALA A 296 -13.95 -29.39 -6.77
C ALA A 296 -14.54 -28.66 -5.56
N LEU A 297 -15.38 -27.66 -5.81
CA LEU A 297 -16.29 -27.17 -4.79
C LEU A 297 -17.30 -28.29 -4.51
N PRO A 298 -17.62 -28.58 -3.25
CA PRO A 298 -18.59 -29.61 -2.92
C PRO A 298 -19.97 -29.20 -3.46
N ASP A 299 -20.58 -30.10 -4.24
CA ASP A 299 -21.93 -29.91 -4.77
C ASP A 299 -22.91 -29.83 -3.60
N GLU A 300 -23.48 -28.64 -3.38
CA GLU A 300 -24.68 -28.46 -2.57
C GLU A 300 -25.88 -29.09 -3.28
N GLN A 301 -26.70 -29.71 -2.44
CA GLN A 301 -27.75 -30.67 -2.77
C GLN A 301 -28.98 -30.06 -3.45
N GLY A 302 -29.72 -30.93 -4.17
CA GLY A 302 -31.15 -30.81 -4.46
C GLY A 302 -31.48 -31.20 -5.91
N HIS A 303 -32.50 -31.98 -6.27
CA HIS A 303 -33.58 -32.66 -5.55
C HIS A 303 -34.27 -33.62 -6.56
N ILE A 304 -34.77 -34.77 -6.07
CA ILE A 304 -36.04 -35.46 -6.41
C ILE A 304 -36.33 -35.88 -7.88
N SER A 305 -36.51 -37.19 -8.12
CA SER A 305 -37.83 -37.78 -8.49
C SER A 305 -37.76 -39.26 -8.93
N THR A 306 -38.74 -40.05 -8.43
CA THR A 306 -39.36 -41.28 -9.00
C THR A 306 -38.45 -42.49 -9.26
N PHE A 307 -38.67 -43.69 -8.72
CA PHE A 307 -39.88 -44.43 -8.29
C PHE A 307 -39.61 -45.17 -6.98
#